data_AF-A0A063Y8X7-F1
#
_entry.id   AF-A0A063Y8X7-F1
#
_cell.length_a   1.000
_cell.length_b   1.000
_cell.length_c   1.000
_cell.angle_alpha   90.00
_cell.angle_beta   90.00
_cell.angle_gamma   90.00
#
_symmetry.space_group_name_H-M   'P 1'
#
loop_
_entity.id
_entity.type
_entity.pdbx_description
1 polymer ?
#
loop_
_entity_poly.entity_id
_entity_poly.type
_entity_poly.pdbx_seq_one_letter_code
_entity_poly.pdbx_strand_id
1 'polypeptide(L)'
;MNECLLSDKAGRRALGFKMLSTALYGSSWRGSGIHEFGARPRDFGFQPSHKELVEWRSAFIDIAVRLGTSANTNLETPARLILAERFRGMWRQKAMRDKLVDAAHKLHAYRPWGEGWKAIRSTIYFDHTRRKDRGDAEPLPDILAVLEKELKPKDLIPTIMTYVLSKGQDYWVLDTDFDHNDTSKYEEAQVRLETKALRLGEDFAASDYDLKALESSLFVNDWMPHRVAFGKGLAKGAHDLRADWQQLVKLLEQCQEDSKSFEVFGGFIEEVDSVDPELAQALLDQCAQHPELRRVLVGLHPRRAFTETDLDRCMALLDDPDTPVWMYEPILWRDTYAGLPEARVLDLAQRLLSKPNGDDVVLDALSMKLHGKDEAIDTLGSALRLVGLRAAIQRIQRDHRGSDGSMDYKVECVIAAALRFDGNEVEKLEWLDTIFAVIHEHYGYIHAFESAIATTAALMPEAFLNRVFEGTEEEQQRRLFFIEHDDSCRSPLTAIDMDVLIEWCRSRTDTRVWACVAAGINLWSKDGDQGIVTMSESAIRLLESAPEPEAVLEVFAKRTAPLSCSGSRVSVVQQRVDAIKRLVEHKSPEIAAAAGLVSEELVKWIKHEKLYEQQEDEKREQRFE
;
A
#
# COMPACT_ATOMS: atom_id res chain seq x y z
N MET A 1 27.09 -23.77 4.70
CA MET A 1 26.42 -22.92 5.71
C MET A 1 27.40 -22.38 6.75
N ASN A 2 28.11 -23.22 7.53
CA ASN A 2 29.05 -22.73 8.56
C ASN A 2 30.11 -21.77 7.99
N GLU A 3 30.67 -22.05 6.81
CA GLU A 3 31.59 -21.14 6.11
C GLU A 3 30.98 -19.77 5.78
N CYS A 4 29.66 -19.73 5.51
CA CYS A 4 28.95 -18.48 5.25
C CYS A 4 28.73 -17.70 6.55
N LEU A 5 28.34 -18.39 7.62
CA LEU A 5 28.08 -17.81 8.95
C LEU A 5 29.35 -17.26 9.62
N LEU A 6 30.50 -17.93 9.43
CA LEU A 6 31.80 -17.53 9.97
C LEU A 6 32.56 -16.57 9.02
N SER A 7 31.96 -16.15 7.91
CA SER A 7 32.63 -15.26 6.97
C SER A 7 32.73 -13.83 7.49
N ASP A 8 33.84 -13.15 7.24
CA ASP A 8 33.99 -11.72 7.51
C ASP A 8 33.13 -10.83 6.59
N LYS A 9 32.63 -11.39 5.48
CA LYS A 9 31.77 -10.67 4.53
C LYS A 9 30.31 -10.68 4.97
N ALA A 10 29.75 -9.50 5.25
CA ALA A 10 28.36 -9.33 5.69
C ALA A 10 27.33 -10.02 4.77
N GLY A 11 27.47 -9.89 3.46
CA GLY A 11 26.56 -10.55 2.49
C GLY A 11 26.60 -12.09 2.54
N ARG A 12 27.77 -12.69 2.84
CA ARG A 12 27.88 -14.14 3.03
C ARG A 12 27.26 -14.58 4.35
N ARG A 13 27.43 -13.79 5.43
CA ARG A 13 26.74 -14.06 6.70
C ARG A 13 25.23 -14.00 6.56
N ALA A 14 24.71 -12.99 5.87
CA ALA A 14 23.28 -12.87 5.57
C ALA A 14 22.74 -14.09 4.81
N LEU A 15 23.49 -14.59 3.81
CA LEU A 15 23.14 -15.85 3.13
C LEU A 15 23.13 -17.04 4.10
N GLY A 16 24.12 -17.15 4.98
CA GLY A 16 24.17 -18.19 6.02
C GLY A 16 22.94 -18.18 6.92
N PHE A 17 22.51 -17.00 7.37
CA PHE A 17 21.29 -16.82 8.17
C PHE A 17 20.03 -17.14 7.38
N LYS A 18 19.95 -16.77 6.09
CA LYS A 18 18.84 -17.17 5.22
C LYS A 18 18.73 -18.69 5.12
N MET A 19 19.86 -19.39 4.93
CA MET A 19 19.88 -20.85 4.88
C MET A 19 19.45 -21.47 6.22
N LEU A 20 19.89 -20.92 7.36
CA LEU A 20 19.47 -21.38 8.69
C LEU A 20 17.96 -21.19 8.89
N SER A 21 17.44 -20.01 8.54
CA SER A 21 16.01 -19.68 8.63
C SER A 21 15.15 -20.59 7.75
N THR A 22 15.62 -20.93 6.54
CA THR A 22 14.96 -21.89 5.65
C THR A 22 15.01 -23.30 6.20
N ALA A 23 16.15 -23.74 6.76
CA ALA A 23 16.29 -25.08 7.33
C ALA A 23 15.38 -25.32 8.55
N LEU A 24 15.10 -24.27 9.33
CA LEU A 24 14.20 -24.28 10.47
C LEU A 24 12.71 -24.06 10.10
N TYR A 25 12.40 -23.71 8.84
CA TYR A 25 11.02 -23.49 8.40
C TYR A 25 10.20 -24.80 8.33
N GLY A 26 8.89 -24.71 8.57
CA GLY A 26 8.05 -25.88 8.80
C GLY A 26 6.59 -25.77 8.38
N SER A 27 6.33 -25.85 7.07
CA SER A 27 5.13 -26.54 6.55
C SER A 27 5.46 -28.02 6.31
N SER A 28 4.45 -28.85 6.04
CA SER A 28 4.68 -30.24 5.63
C SER A 28 5.51 -30.24 4.36
N TRP A 29 6.67 -30.90 4.35
CA TRP A 29 7.46 -31.16 3.15
C TRP A 29 6.76 -32.15 2.19
N ARG A 30 5.44 -32.03 2.03
CA ARG A 30 4.73 -32.49 0.85
C ARG A 30 4.91 -31.38 -0.17
N GLY A 31 5.83 -31.54 -1.12
CA GLY A 31 5.96 -30.59 -2.21
C GLY A 31 4.63 -30.49 -2.95
N SER A 32 3.92 -29.37 -2.83
CA SER A 32 2.88 -28.99 -3.80
C SER A 32 3.54 -28.05 -4.81
N GLY A 33 4.39 -28.62 -5.65
CA GLY A 33 5.03 -27.92 -6.75
C GLY A 33 4.86 -28.77 -8.01
N ILE A 34 4.28 -28.19 -9.05
CA ILE A 34 4.36 -28.75 -10.40
C ILE A 34 5.85 -28.71 -10.76
N HIS A 35 6.49 -29.87 -10.82
CA HIS A 35 7.92 -30.00 -11.15
C HIS A 35 8.15 -29.94 -12.67
N GLU A 36 7.63 -28.89 -13.31
CA GLU A 36 7.84 -28.64 -14.74
C GLU A 36 8.96 -27.61 -14.91
N PHE A 37 10.20 -28.13 -14.91
CA PHE A 37 11.32 -27.43 -15.50
C PHE A 37 12.02 -28.41 -16.45
N GLY A 38 11.76 -28.23 -17.75
CA GLY A 38 12.25 -29.07 -18.84
C GLY A 38 11.27 -30.18 -19.28
N ALA A 39 11.59 -30.82 -20.40
CA ALA A 39 10.71 -31.74 -21.13
C ALA A 39 10.55 -33.15 -20.51
N ARG A 40 10.92 -33.37 -19.24
CA ARG A 40 10.78 -34.67 -18.55
C ARG A 40 10.34 -34.50 -17.10
N PRO A 41 9.41 -35.34 -16.59
CA PRO A 41 9.07 -35.37 -15.17
C PRO A 41 10.31 -35.76 -14.35
N ARG A 42 10.67 -34.96 -13.32
CA ARG A 42 11.63 -35.39 -12.30
C ARG A 42 10.95 -36.34 -11.31
N ASP A 43 11.73 -37.20 -10.66
CA ASP A 43 11.26 -37.95 -9.51
C ASP A 43 10.99 -37.00 -8.32
N PHE A 44 10.26 -37.48 -7.31
CA PHE A 44 9.90 -36.68 -6.13
C PHE A 44 11.10 -36.40 -5.19
N GLY A 45 12.32 -36.78 -5.57
CA GLY A 45 13.51 -36.67 -4.75
C GLY A 45 13.52 -37.58 -3.51
N PHE A 46 14.44 -37.30 -2.59
CA PHE A 46 14.58 -38.04 -1.32
C PHE A 46 13.46 -37.66 -0.34
N GLN A 47 12.77 -38.67 0.20
CA GLN A 47 11.72 -38.50 1.21
C GLN A 47 12.27 -38.91 2.58
N PRO A 48 12.70 -37.96 3.45
CA PRO A 48 13.26 -38.30 4.74
C PRO A 48 12.23 -38.95 5.66
N SER A 49 12.66 -39.90 6.47
CA SER A 49 11.86 -40.44 7.57
C SER A 49 11.60 -39.39 8.65
N HIS A 50 10.59 -39.63 9.49
CA HIS A 50 10.28 -38.73 10.60
C HIS A 50 11.46 -38.57 11.58
N LYS A 51 12.23 -39.64 11.79
CA LYS A 51 13.42 -39.63 12.65
C LYS A 51 14.53 -38.76 12.05
N GLU A 52 14.84 -38.94 10.77
CA GLU A 52 15.85 -38.12 10.07
C GLU A 52 15.46 -36.64 10.04
N LEU A 53 14.16 -36.32 9.94
CA LEU A 53 13.67 -34.95 10.01
C LEU A 53 13.90 -34.32 11.39
N VAL A 54 13.65 -35.07 12.47
CA VAL A 54 13.88 -34.63 13.85
C VAL A 54 15.38 -34.44 14.10
N GLU A 55 16.22 -35.36 13.63
CA GLU A 55 17.68 -35.25 13.72
C GLU A 55 18.21 -34.03 12.96
N TRP A 56 17.76 -33.84 11.72
CA TRP A 56 18.09 -32.68 10.90
C TRP A 56 17.74 -31.38 11.61
N ARG A 57 16.49 -31.21 12.08
CA ARG A 57 16.05 -29.99 12.76
C ARG A 57 16.78 -29.77 14.07
N SER A 58 17.01 -30.84 14.84
CA SER A 58 17.78 -30.75 16.09
C SER A 58 19.18 -30.20 15.83
N ALA A 59 19.85 -30.64 14.75
CA ALA A 59 21.16 -30.12 14.38
C ALA A 59 21.12 -28.61 14.02
N PHE A 60 20.09 -28.13 13.31
CA PHE A 60 19.96 -26.70 13.01
C PHE A 60 19.58 -25.87 14.24
N ILE A 61 18.79 -26.40 15.17
CA ILE A 61 18.54 -25.75 16.46
C ILE A 61 19.85 -25.65 17.24
N ASP A 62 20.66 -26.69 17.28
CA ASP A 62 21.97 -26.65 17.96
C ASP A 62 22.92 -25.62 17.33
N ILE A 63 22.89 -25.46 16.01
CA ILE A 63 23.61 -24.38 15.33
C ILE A 63 23.09 -23.02 15.78
N ALA A 64 21.77 -22.82 15.82
CA ALA A 64 21.18 -21.56 16.25
C ALA A 64 21.51 -21.24 17.71
N VAL A 65 21.45 -22.21 18.62
CA VAL A 65 21.82 -22.05 20.03
C VAL A 65 23.30 -21.69 20.16
N ARG A 66 24.19 -22.44 19.49
CA ARG A 66 25.64 -22.17 19.52
C ARG A 66 25.97 -20.76 19.04
N LEU A 67 25.32 -20.29 17.98
CA LEU A 67 25.51 -18.92 17.48
C LEU A 67 24.90 -17.90 18.45
N GLY A 68 23.75 -18.20 19.02
CA GLY A 68 23.01 -17.38 20.00
C GLY A 68 23.68 -17.23 21.36
N THR A 69 24.79 -17.93 21.60
CA THR A 69 25.61 -17.90 22.82
C THR A 69 27.11 -17.70 22.50
N SER A 70 27.44 -17.10 21.36
CA SER A 70 28.81 -17.08 20.81
C SER A 70 29.70 -15.92 21.29
N ALA A 71 29.21 -15.07 22.20
CA ALA A 71 29.77 -13.78 22.61
C ALA A 71 30.00 -12.78 21.47
N ASN A 72 29.44 -13.03 20.28
CA ASN A 72 29.55 -12.16 19.11
C ASN A 72 28.16 -11.63 18.74
N THR A 73 27.88 -10.38 19.06
CA THR A 73 26.57 -9.73 18.84
C THR A 73 26.07 -9.85 17.39
N ASN A 74 26.97 -9.83 16.40
CA ASN A 74 26.63 -9.96 14.99
C ASN A 74 26.15 -11.37 14.60
N LEU A 75 26.46 -12.37 15.42
CA LEU A 75 26.01 -13.75 15.24
C LEU A 75 24.86 -14.11 16.18
N GLU A 76 24.91 -13.61 17.40
CA GLU A 76 23.94 -13.90 18.45
C GLU A 76 22.54 -13.38 18.12
N THR A 77 22.44 -12.08 17.83
CA THR A 77 21.15 -11.41 17.64
C THR A 77 20.37 -12.04 16.50
N PRO A 78 20.94 -12.23 15.28
CA PRO A 78 20.19 -12.85 14.18
C PRO A 78 19.82 -14.31 14.45
N ALA A 79 20.69 -15.10 15.11
CA ALA A 79 20.40 -16.50 15.40
C ALA A 79 19.25 -16.66 16.40
N ARG A 80 19.25 -15.83 17.47
CA ARG A 80 18.18 -15.79 18.48
C ARG A 80 16.84 -15.37 17.87
N LEU A 81 16.86 -14.37 16.98
CA LEU A 81 15.68 -13.91 16.23
C LEU A 81 15.11 -14.99 15.32
N ILE A 82 15.95 -15.63 14.50
CA ILE A 82 15.53 -16.71 13.59
C ILE A 82 14.89 -17.86 14.37
N LEU A 83 15.48 -18.26 15.50
CA LEU A 83 14.91 -19.35 16.30
C LEU A 83 13.53 -18.96 16.87
N ALA A 84 13.38 -17.72 17.35
CA ALA A 84 12.10 -17.20 17.84
C ALA A 84 11.03 -17.18 16.74
N GLU A 85 11.34 -16.65 15.56
CA GLU A 85 10.42 -16.61 14.41
C GLU A 85 9.96 -17.99 13.95
N ARG A 86 10.83 -19.00 14.06
CA ARG A 86 10.55 -20.39 13.64
C ARG A 86 9.96 -21.26 14.75
N PHE A 87 9.98 -20.79 16.00
CA PHE A 87 9.56 -21.56 17.19
C PHE A 87 8.16 -22.15 17.05
N ARG A 88 7.15 -21.33 16.77
CA ARG A 88 5.75 -21.77 16.68
C ARG A 88 5.53 -22.87 15.62
N GLY A 89 6.14 -22.71 14.45
CA GLY A 89 6.04 -23.69 13.37
C GLY A 89 6.64 -25.04 13.76
N MET A 90 7.76 -25.03 14.48
CA MET A 90 8.40 -26.24 14.99
C MET A 90 7.64 -26.85 16.18
N TRP A 91 7.04 -26.03 17.05
CA TRP A 91 6.31 -26.47 18.25
C TRP A 91 5.13 -27.42 17.95
N ARG A 92 4.52 -27.27 16.77
CA ARG A 92 3.45 -28.17 16.28
C ARG A 92 3.92 -29.62 16.12
N GLN A 93 5.22 -29.85 16.00
CA GLN A 93 5.80 -31.19 15.94
C GLN A 93 6.13 -31.66 17.35
N LYS A 94 5.33 -32.58 17.88
CA LYS A 94 5.48 -33.08 19.27
C LYS A 94 6.90 -33.55 19.58
N ALA A 95 7.56 -34.22 18.64
CA ALA A 95 8.94 -34.70 18.77
C ALA A 95 10.00 -33.60 18.91
N MET A 96 9.69 -32.34 18.54
CA MET A 96 10.61 -31.21 18.66
C MET A 96 10.45 -30.41 19.95
N ARG A 97 9.37 -30.64 20.72
CA ARG A 97 9.04 -29.80 21.89
C ARG A 97 10.17 -29.78 22.92
N ASP A 98 10.65 -30.95 23.35
CA ASP A 98 11.72 -31.03 24.36
C ASP A 98 13.02 -30.33 23.90
N LYS A 99 13.37 -30.48 22.61
CA LYS A 99 14.55 -29.81 22.02
C LYS A 99 14.40 -28.29 22.02
N LEU A 100 13.19 -27.78 21.74
CA LEU A 100 12.90 -26.35 21.76
C LEU A 100 12.93 -25.79 23.18
N VAL A 101 12.44 -26.54 24.17
CA VAL A 101 12.51 -26.16 25.59
C VAL A 101 13.97 -26.06 26.05
N ASP A 102 14.78 -27.08 25.78
CA ASP A 102 16.21 -27.08 26.09
C ASP A 102 16.95 -25.90 25.41
N ALA A 103 16.66 -25.65 24.13
CA ALA A 103 17.22 -24.50 23.41
C ALA A 103 16.81 -23.16 24.04
N ALA A 104 15.55 -23.04 24.45
CA ALA A 104 15.03 -21.83 25.09
C ALA A 104 15.72 -21.55 26.44
N HIS A 105 15.88 -22.58 27.28
CA HIS A 105 16.61 -22.46 28.54
C HIS A 105 18.06 -22.09 28.33
N LYS A 106 18.76 -22.71 27.38
CA LYS A 106 20.18 -22.39 27.06
C LYS A 106 20.35 -20.94 26.63
N LEU A 107 19.48 -20.46 25.73
CA LEU A 107 19.55 -19.07 25.25
C LEU A 107 19.22 -18.06 26.35
N HIS A 108 18.21 -18.35 27.17
CA HIS A 108 17.77 -17.49 28.27
C HIS A 108 18.80 -17.44 29.41
N ALA A 109 19.43 -18.57 29.75
CA ALA A 109 20.48 -18.65 30.77
C ALA A 109 21.73 -17.85 30.37
N TYR A 110 22.03 -17.75 29.07
CA TYR A 110 23.13 -16.92 28.58
C TYR A 110 22.81 -15.42 28.65
N ARG A 111 21.63 -15.03 28.18
CA ARG A 111 21.10 -13.66 28.22
C ARG A 111 19.58 -13.74 28.18
N PRO A 112 18.83 -12.86 28.86
CA PRO A 112 17.37 -12.82 28.74
C PRO A 112 16.90 -12.87 27.27
N TRP A 113 16.01 -13.79 26.96
CA TRP A 113 15.55 -14.07 25.59
C TRP A 113 14.11 -13.58 25.38
N GLY A 114 13.95 -12.26 25.27
CA GLY A 114 12.65 -11.61 25.12
C GLY A 114 11.91 -12.02 23.84
N GLU A 115 12.62 -12.18 22.73
CA GLU A 115 12.06 -12.63 21.46
C GLU A 115 11.52 -14.07 21.55
N GLY A 116 12.24 -14.94 22.26
CA GLY A 116 11.78 -16.30 22.55
C GLY A 116 10.55 -16.32 23.44
N TRP A 117 10.52 -15.49 24.48
CA TRP A 117 9.33 -15.32 25.32
C TRP A 117 8.12 -14.87 24.49
N LYS A 118 8.28 -13.88 23.60
CA LYS A 118 7.24 -13.45 22.66
C LYS A 118 6.77 -14.58 21.74
N ALA A 119 7.69 -15.40 21.23
CA ALA A 119 7.36 -16.54 20.37
C ALA A 119 6.58 -17.63 21.11
N ILE A 120 6.90 -17.88 22.39
CA ILE A 120 6.18 -18.79 23.28
C ILE A 120 4.76 -18.26 23.51
N ARG A 121 4.61 -16.99 23.88
CA ARG A 121 3.31 -16.31 24.06
C ARG A 121 2.45 -16.39 22.80
N SER A 122 3.03 -16.12 21.63
CA SER A 122 2.34 -16.29 20.34
C SER A 122 1.88 -17.74 20.12
N THR A 123 2.71 -18.71 20.48
CA THR A 123 2.37 -20.13 20.35
C THR A 123 1.19 -20.50 21.27
N ILE A 124 1.23 -20.10 22.54
CA ILE A 124 0.14 -20.28 23.50
C ILE A 124 -1.16 -19.68 22.93
N TYR A 125 -1.08 -18.42 22.51
CA TYR A 125 -2.23 -17.67 22.03
C TYR A 125 -2.91 -18.37 20.84
N PHE A 126 -2.19 -18.58 19.74
CA PHE A 126 -2.82 -19.04 18.52
C PHE A 126 -3.13 -20.54 18.48
N ASP A 127 -2.33 -21.36 19.15
CA ASP A 127 -2.46 -22.82 19.06
C ASP A 127 -3.27 -23.40 20.24
N HIS A 128 -3.40 -22.68 21.37
CA HIS A 128 -4.07 -23.17 22.59
C HIS A 128 -5.17 -22.26 23.17
N THR A 129 -5.16 -20.95 22.90
CA THR A 129 -6.22 -20.03 23.38
C THR A 129 -7.26 -19.79 22.28
N ARG A 130 -6.87 -19.20 21.15
CA ARG A 130 -7.78 -18.83 20.04
C ARG A 130 -8.50 -20.03 19.38
N ARG A 131 -7.89 -21.22 19.42
CA ARG A 131 -8.52 -22.45 18.89
C ARG A 131 -9.61 -23.00 19.81
N LYS A 132 -9.63 -22.66 21.11
CA LYS A 132 -10.67 -23.10 22.04
C LYS A 132 -12.02 -22.52 21.65
N ASP A 133 -12.03 -21.29 21.16
CA ASP A 133 -13.22 -20.61 20.65
C ASP A 133 -13.81 -21.27 19.39
N ARG A 134 -13.05 -22.18 18.73
CA ARG A 134 -13.47 -22.93 17.54
C ARG A 134 -13.73 -24.42 17.78
N GLY A 135 -13.68 -24.89 19.03
CA GLY A 135 -14.03 -26.27 19.42
C GLY A 135 -12.93 -27.34 19.26
N ASP A 136 -11.77 -27.02 18.64
CA ASP A 136 -10.70 -27.99 18.31
C ASP A 136 -9.32 -27.59 18.89
N ALA A 137 -9.25 -27.23 20.17
CA ALA A 137 -7.97 -26.90 20.82
C ALA A 137 -7.37 -28.07 21.61
N GLU A 138 -6.11 -28.40 21.34
CA GLU A 138 -5.29 -29.13 22.32
C GLU A 138 -5.15 -28.27 23.59
N PRO A 139 -5.34 -28.84 24.80
CA PRO A 139 -5.11 -28.10 26.04
C PRO A 139 -3.68 -27.56 26.09
N LEU A 140 -3.49 -26.41 26.73
CA LEU A 140 -2.18 -25.79 26.90
C LEU A 140 -1.24 -26.78 27.62
N PRO A 141 -0.12 -27.21 27.00
CA PRO A 141 0.82 -28.10 27.66
C PRO A 141 1.48 -27.41 28.85
N ASP A 142 1.54 -28.09 30.00
CA ASP A 142 2.15 -27.55 31.23
C ASP A 142 3.59 -27.06 31.00
N ILE A 143 4.36 -27.80 30.20
CA ILE A 143 5.74 -27.45 29.87
C ILE A 143 5.85 -26.08 29.16
N LEU A 144 4.87 -25.73 28.32
CA LEU A 144 4.85 -24.44 27.61
C LEU A 144 4.42 -23.30 28.55
N ALA A 145 3.47 -23.57 29.46
CA ALA A 145 3.02 -22.61 30.47
C ALA A 145 4.11 -22.31 31.50
N VAL A 146 4.90 -23.32 31.91
CA VAL A 146 6.06 -23.15 32.77
C VAL A 146 7.14 -22.35 32.05
N LEU A 147 7.46 -22.71 30.80
CA LEU A 147 8.47 -22.00 30.02
C LEU A 147 8.13 -20.52 29.80
N GLU A 148 6.86 -20.17 29.60
CA GLU A 148 6.40 -18.77 29.52
C GLU A 148 6.70 -17.98 30.81
N LYS A 149 6.45 -18.58 31.97
CA LYS A 149 6.69 -17.93 33.27
C LYS A 149 8.18 -17.78 33.57
N GLU A 150 8.98 -18.76 33.16
CA GLU A 150 10.43 -18.77 33.38
C GLU A 150 11.15 -17.72 32.53
N LEU A 151 10.78 -17.59 31.25
CA LEU A 151 11.43 -16.68 30.31
C LEU A 151 10.95 -15.23 30.43
N LYS A 152 9.89 -14.97 31.21
CA LYS A 152 9.32 -13.64 31.38
C LYS A 152 10.38 -12.66 31.92
N PRO A 153 10.60 -11.50 31.26
CA PRO A 153 11.57 -10.53 31.74
C PRO A 153 11.15 -9.96 33.10
N LYS A 154 12.13 -9.87 34.02
CA LYS A 154 11.94 -9.38 35.39
C LYS A 154 12.79 -8.14 35.68
N ASP A 155 14.01 -8.11 35.15
CA ASP A 155 14.91 -6.97 35.31
C ASP A 155 14.49 -5.82 34.40
N LEU A 156 14.85 -4.59 34.78
CA LEU A 156 14.41 -3.37 34.11
C LEU A 156 14.81 -3.32 32.63
N ILE A 157 16.10 -3.51 32.32
CA ILE A 157 16.60 -3.45 30.93
C ILE A 157 15.96 -4.51 30.03
N PRO A 158 15.96 -5.82 30.37
CA PRO A 158 15.24 -6.83 29.58
C PRO A 158 13.75 -6.54 29.41
N THR A 159 13.11 -5.93 30.41
CA THR A 159 11.69 -5.55 30.34
C THR A 159 11.48 -4.42 29.35
N ILE A 160 12.31 -3.37 29.36
CA ILE A 160 12.28 -2.28 28.37
C ILE A 160 12.52 -2.84 26.96
N MET A 161 13.54 -3.68 26.78
CA MET A 161 13.83 -4.30 25.48
C MET A 161 12.63 -5.11 24.95
N THR A 162 11.90 -5.81 25.84
CA THR A 162 10.78 -6.67 25.44
C THR A 162 9.46 -5.92 25.24
N TYR A 163 9.17 -4.90 26.03
CA TYR A 163 7.88 -4.19 26.00
C TYR A 163 7.92 -2.89 25.18
N VAL A 164 9.09 -2.29 24.98
CA VAL A 164 9.24 -0.98 24.33
C VAL A 164 10.10 -1.05 23.06
N LEU A 165 11.23 -1.77 23.08
CA LEU A 165 12.26 -1.70 22.02
C LEU A 165 12.38 -2.96 21.16
N SER A 166 11.32 -3.76 21.06
CA SER A 166 11.32 -4.99 20.27
C SER A 166 10.37 -4.88 19.09
N LYS A 167 10.60 -5.69 18.05
CA LYS A 167 9.81 -5.65 16.82
C LYS A 167 8.39 -6.22 17.02
N GLY A 168 7.42 -5.66 16.28
CA GLY A 168 6.08 -6.20 16.04
C GLY A 168 4.98 -5.73 16.99
N GLN A 169 3.82 -5.31 16.44
CA GLN A 169 2.62 -4.87 17.16
C GLN A 169 1.76 -6.04 17.67
N ASP A 170 2.36 -6.92 18.47
CA ASP A 170 1.68 -8.12 18.97
C ASP A 170 1.01 -7.83 20.33
N TYR A 171 -0.09 -7.07 20.34
CA TYR A 171 -0.84 -6.76 21.57
C TYR A 171 -1.17 -8.01 22.41
N TRP A 172 -1.53 -9.13 21.75
CA TRP A 172 -1.82 -10.42 22.41
C TRP A 172 -0.60 -11.08 23.07
N VAL A 173 0.61 -10.72 22.63
CA VAL A 173 1.86 -11.23 23.22
C VAL A 173 2.19 -10.48 24.50
N LEU A 174 2.03 -9.16 24.48
CA LEU A 174 2.48 -8.28 25.56
C LEU A 174 1.42 -8.10 26.66
N ASP A 175 0.14 -8.19 26.32
CA ASP A 175 -0.97 -8.07 27.25
C ASP A 175 -1.65 -9.44 27.49
N THR A 176 -1.79 -9.84 28.76
CA THR A 176 -2.47 -11.08 29.16
C THR A 176 -3.99 -10.99 29.07
N ASP A 177 -4.54 -9.78 29.11
CA ASP A 177 -5.98 -9.54 29.23
C ASP A 177 -6.61 -9.18 27.86
N PHE A 178 -5.84 -9.37 26.79
CA PHE A 178 -6.22 -9.02 25.44
C PHE A 178 -7.12 -10.08 24.78
N ASP A 179 -8.28 -9.66 24.28
CA ASP A 179 -9.29 -10.48 23.60
C ASP A 179 -9.56 -9.93 22.19
N HIS A 180 -9.42 -10.76 21.16
CA HIS A 180 -9.58 -10.35 19.75
C HIS A 180 -11.03 -10.19 19.30
N ASN A 181 -12.01 -10.66 20.08
CA ASN A 181 -13.42 -10.63 19.68
C ASN A 181 -14.12 -9.31 20.03
N ASP A 182 -13.42 -8.37 20.66
CA ASP A 182 -13.97 -7.11 21.13
C ASP A 182 -13.10 -5.92 20.70
N THR A 183 -13.60 -5.13 19.75
CA THR A 183 -12.92 -3.94 19.23
C THR A 183 -12.63 -2.91 20.33
N SER A 184 -13.47 -2.82 21.37
CA SER A 184 -13.28 -1.88 22.48
C SER A 184 -12.06 -2.21 23.34
N LYS A 185 -11.61 -3.48 23.35
CA LYS A 185 -10.48 -3.92 24.19
C LYS A 185 -9.10 -3.75 23.55
N TYR A 186 -9.04 -3.40 22.27
CA TYR A 186 -7.78 -2.97 21.64
C TYR A 186 -7.30 -1.64 22.22
N GLU A 187 -8.23 -0.68 22.35
CA GLU A 187 -7.94 0.62 22.95
C GLU A 187 -7.50 0.45 24.42
N GLU A 188 -8.20 -0.41 25.18
CA GLU A 188 -7.81 -0.68 26.57
C GLU A 188 -6.43 -1.34 26.69
N ALA A 189 -6.11 -2.30 25.82
CA ALA A 189 -4.79 -2.94 25.81
C ALA A 189 -3.69 -1.97 25.42
N GLN A 190 -3.95 -1.11 24.43
CA GLN A 190 -3.05 -0.04 24.06
C GLN A 190 -2.78 0.89 25.26
N VAL A 191 -3.82 1.34 25.96
CA VAL A 191 -3.69 2.18 27.17
C VAL A 191 -2.86 1.48 28.25
N ARG A 192 -3.08 0.18 28.49
CA ARG A 192 -2.30 -0.60 29.48
C ARG A 192 -0.82 -0.69 29.09
N LEU A 193 -0.52 -0.98 27.84
CA LEU A 193 0.86 -1.09 27.36
C LEU A 193 1.58 0.26 27.32
N GLU A 194 0.90 1.33 26.91
CA GLU A 194 1.42 2.70 26.97
C GLU A 194 1.70 3.12 28.42
N THR A 195 0.77 2.84 29.35
CA THR A 195 0.97 3.11 30.78
C THR A 195 2.20 2.36 31.32
N LYS A 196 2.38 1.10 30.89
CA LYS A 196 3.54 0.30 31.28
C LYS A 196 4.83 0.86 30.69
N ALA A 197 4.84 1.25 29.42
CA ALA A 197 5.99 1.85 28.76
C ALA A 197 6.39 3.18 29.41
N LEU A 198 5.42 4.00 29.79
CA LEU A 198 5.63 5.23 30.55
C LEU A 198 6.28 4.96 31.90
N ARG A 199 5.74 4.02 32.70
CA ARG A 199 6.37 3.63 33.98
C ARG A 199 7.79 3.11 33.81
N LEU A 200 8.04 2.31 32.76
CA LEU A 200 9.39 1.82 32.47
C LEU A 200 10.36 2.96 32.12
N GLY A 201 9.89 4.02 31.48
CA GLY A 201 10.66 5.24 31.25
C GLY A 201 10.98 5.96 32.56
N GLU A 202 10.00 6.13 33.44
CA GLU A 202 10.18 6.74 34.76
C GLU A 202 11.17 5.95 35.62
N ASP A 203 10.97 4.64 35.72
CA ASP A 203 11.83 3.72 36.47
C ASP A 203 13.26 3.72 35.92
N PHE A 204 13.44 3.87 34.60
CA PHE A 204 14.75 3.97 33.97
C PHE A 204 15.45 5.28 34.31
N ALA A 205 14.76 6.41 34.18
CA ALA A 205 15.32 7.72 34.50
C ALA A 205 15.72 7.84 35.99
N ALA A 206 14.95 7.22 36.89
CA ALA A 206 15.22 7.20 38.32
C ALA A 206 16.29 6.16 38.73
N SER A 207 16.83 5.38 37.79
CA SER A 207 17.82 4.34 38.06
C SER A 207 19.25 4.81 37.79
N ASP A 208 20.23 4.05 38.29
CA ASP A 208 21.66 4.31 38.03
C ASP A 208 22.13 3.82 36.63
N TYR A 209 21.22 3.40 35.75
CA TYR A 209 21.57 2.91 34.42
C TYR A 209 21.89 4.07 33.46
N ASP A 210 23.02 3.97 32.73
CA ASP A 210 23.31 4.86 31.60
C ASP A 210 22.39 4.50 30.43
N LEU A 211 21.85 5.50 29.72
CA LEU A 211 21.09 5.32 28.47
C LEU A 211 21.82 4.44 27.44
N LYS A 212 23.16 4.36 27.48
CA LYS A 212 23.94 3.40 26.68
C LYS A 212 23.53 1.94 26.88
N ALA A 213 22.95 1.57 28.03
CA ALA A 213 22.45 0.23 28.30
C ALA A 213 21.31 -0.20 27.36
N LEU A 214 20.62 0.77 26.74
CA LEU A 214 19.56 0.54 25.75
C LEU A 214 20.11 0.56 24.30
N GLU A 215 21.39 0.90 24.13
CA GLU A 215 22.12 0.92 22.85
C GLU A 215 21.38 1.69 21.73
N SER A 216 21.60 1.33 20.45
CA SER A 216 20.88 1.91 19.30
C SER A 216 19.41 1.48 19.22
N SER A 217 18.96 0.57 20.08
CA SER A 217 17.61 -0.01 20.03
C SER A 217 16.51 1.04 20.24
N LEU A 218 16.82 2.14 20.93
CA LEU A 218 15.95 3.32 21.07
C LEU A 218 15.54 3.92 19.72
N PHE A 219 16.41 3.83 18.72
CA PHE A 219 16.27 4.47 17.43
C PHE A 219 15.94 3.50 16.30
N VAL A 220 15.78 2.20 16.53
CA VAL A 220 15.47 1.24 15.44
C VAL A 220 14.08 1.54 14.86
N ASN A 221 13.92 1.78 13.55
CA ASN A 221 12.58 1.98 12.99
C ASN A 221 11.83 0.65 12.76
N ASP A 222 11.00 0.23 13.73
CA ASP A 222 10.22 -1.02 13.70
C ASP A 222 8.71 -0.87 13.98
N TRP A 223 8.19 0.37 13.86
CA TRP A 223 6.76 0.70 14.01
C TRP A 223 6.14 0.35 15.37
N MET A 224 6.93 0.41 16.44
CA MET A 224 6.49 0.13 17.81
C MET A 224 5.96 1.40 18.53
N PRO A 225 4.64 1.52 18.77
CA PRO A 225 4.02 2.76 19.26
C PRO A 225 4.42 3.15 20.70
N HIS A 226 4.97 2.21 21.47
CA HIS A 226 5.27 2.41 22.89
C HIS A 226 6.47 3.32 23.17
N ARG A 227 7.28 3.66 22.16
CA ARG A 227 8.46 4.51 22.31
C ARG A 227 8.12 5.95 22.67
N VAL A 228 7.01 6.46 22.16
CA VAL A 228 6.48 7.78 22.57
C VAL A 228 6.16 7.78 24.06
N ALA A 229 5.43 6.76 24.54
CA ALA A 229 5.09 6.65 25.96
C ALA A 229 6.33 6.47 26.85
N PHE A 230 7.33 5.70 26.40
CA PHE A 230 8.61 5.57 27.09
C PHE A 230 9.38 6.89 27.15
N GLY A 231 9.43 7.67 26.06
CA GLY A 231 10.04 9.00 26.04
C GLY A 231 9.41 9.96 27.03
N LYS A 232 8.07 9.94 27.16
CA LYS A 232 7.36 10.71 28.20
C LYS A 232 7.80 10.29 29.60
N GLY A 233 7.84 8.99 29.86
CA GLY A 233 8.30 8.44 31.13
C GLY A 233 9.72 8.85 31.47
N LEU A 234 10.63 8.84 30.48
CA LEU A 234 12.02 9.25 30.65
C LEU A 234 12.13 10.70 31.12
N ALA A 235 11.41 11.63 30.48
CA ALA A 235 11.36 13.02 30.91
C ALA A 235 10.73 13.17 32.31
N LYS A 236 9.65 12.43 32.58
CA LYS A 236 8.92 12.53 33.86
C LYS A 236 9.72 12.04 35.07
N GLY A 237 10.55 11.01 34.89
CA GLY A 237 11.45 10.50 35.93
C GLY A 237 12.79 11.22 36.01
N ALA A 238 13.09 12.12 35.07
CA ALA A 238 14.37 12.81 34.99
C ALA A 238 14.60 13.75 36.18
N HIS A 239 15.81 13.72 36.73
CA HIS A 239 16.23 14.71 37.73
C HIS A 239 16.63 16.05 37.09
N ASP A 240 17.20 16.01 35.88
CA ASP A 240 17.56 17.19 35.08
C ASP A 240 17.20 16.93 33.61
N LEU A 241 16.08 17.55 33.18
CA LEU A 241 15.55 17.44 31.83
C LEU A 241 16.56 17.85 30.75
N ARG A 242 17.45 18.82 31.03
CA ARG A 242 18.44 19.30 30.05
C ARG A 242 19.59 18.31 29.92
N ALA A 243 20.05 17.75 31.05
CA ALA A 243 21.13 16.77 31.04
C ALA A 243 20.70 15.49 30.31
N ASP A 244 19.52 14.98 30.60
CA ASP A 244 18.99 13.74 30.00
C ASP A 244 18.72 13.93 28.50
N TRP A 245 18.19 15.11 28.11
CA TRP A 245 18.06 15.48 26.70
C TRP A 245 19.39 15.46 25.96
N GLN A 246 20.44 16.08 26.53
CA GLN A 246 21.78 16.10 25.92
C GLN A 246 22.36 14.69 25.78
N GLN A 247 22.13 13.80 26.75
CA GLN A 247 22.56 12.42 26.67
C GLN A 247 21.83 11.65 25.55
N LEU A 248 20.52 11.90 25.38
CA LEU A 248 19.72 11.31 24.30
C LEU A 248 20.19 11.77 22.91
N VAL A 249 20.45 13.07 22.73
CA VAL A 249 21.01 13.63 21.48
C VAL A 249 22.38 13.03 21.19
N LYS A 250 23.26 12.93 22.20
CA LYS A 250 24.59 12.33 22.04
C LYS A 250 24.53 10.86 21.60
N LEU A 251 23.53 10.11 22.06
CA LEU A 251 23.32 8.73 21.62
C LEU A 251 22.82 8.64 20.19
N LEU A 252 21.97 9.58 19.76
CA LEU A 252 21.52 9.67 18.37
C LEU A 252 22.70 9.90 17.41
N GLU A 253 23.62 10.80 17.77
CA GLU A 253 24.84 11.10 17.00
C GLU A 253 25.80 9.90 16.89
N GLN A 254 25.81 9.02 17.89
CA GLN A 254 26.62 7.80 17.89
C GLN A 254 25.97 6.66 17.10
N CYS A 255 24.68 6.75 16.80
CA CYS A 255 23.93 5.73 16.10
C CYS A 255 24.27 5.76 14.59
N GLN A 256 24.79 4.64 14.08
CA GLN A 256 25.13 4.47 12.66
C GLN A 256 24.01 3.82 11.82
N GLU A 257 22.81 3.64 12.39
CA GLU A 257 21.70 3.06 11.65
C GLU A 257 21.13 4.05 10.61
N ASP A 258 20.95 3.58 9.37
CA ASP A 258 20.43 4.41 8.27
C ASP A 258 18.94 4.76 8.44
N SER A 259 18.17 3.92 9.14
CA SER A 259 16.73 4.10 9.37
C SER A 259 16.44 4.26 10.86
N LYS A 260 16.37 5.51 11.31
CA LYS A 260 16.15 5.87 12.71
C LYS A 260 14.70 6.26 12.99
N SER A 261 14.19 5.86 14.15
CA SER A 261 12.96 6.33 14.78
C SER A 261 13.29 7.46 15.76
N PHE A 262 12.43 8.47 15.77
CA PHE A 262 12.55 9.66 16.62
C PHE A 262 11.40 9.77 17.64
N GLU A 263 10.60 8.71 17.78
CA GLU A 263 9.41 8.71 18.63
C GLU A 263 9.70 8.97 20.12
N VAL A 264 10.87 8.51 20.61
CA VAL A 264 11.31 8.78 21.99
C VAL A 264 11.51 10.28 22.22
N PHE A 265 12.06 11.01 21.23
CA PHE A 265 12.22 12.46 21.31
C PHE A 265 10.87 13.17 21.36
N GLY A 266 9.93 12.78 20.50
CA GLY A 266 8.58 13.35 20.50
C GLY A 266 7.86 13.14 21.84
N GLY A 267 7.98 11.95 22.43
CA GLY A 267 7.46 11.66 23.77
C GLY A 267 8.13 12.50 24.86
N PHE A 268 9.44 12.62 24.83
CA PHE A 268 10.21 13.42 25.80
C PHE A 268 9.78 14.90 25.76
N ILE A 269 9.72 15.50 24.56
CA ILE A 269 9.30 16.90 24.38
C ILE A 269 7.85 17.07 24.83
N GLU A 270 6.95 16.13 24.55
CA GLU A 270 5.55 16.23 24.97
C GLU A 270 5.38 16.27 26.50
N GLU A 271 6.19 15.53 27.25
CA GLU A 271 6.18 15.62 28.72
C GLU A 271 6.84 16.92 29.19
N VAL A 272 7.97 17.33 28.61
CA VAL A 272 8.62 18.61 28.94
C VAL A 272 7.65 19.76 28.72
N ASP A 273 6.89 19.79 27.63
CA ASP A 273 5.90 20.81 27.34
C ASP A 273 4.82 20.91 28.42
N SER A 274 4.47 19.79 29.05
CA SER A 274 3.49 19.78 30.13
C SER A 274 4.02 20.34 31.47
N VAL A 275 5.34 20.34 31.67
CA VAL A 275 6.00 20.75 32.92
C VAL A 275 6.66 22.13 32.79
N ASP A 276 7.40 22.35 31.70
CA ASP A 276 8.15 23.55 31.35
C ASP A 276 8.03 23.82 29.83
N PRO A 277 6.95 24.52 29.40
CA PRO A 277 6.74 24.88 27.99
C PRO A 277 7.88 25.71 27.39
N GLU A 278 8.53 26.57 28.18
CA GLU A 278 9.65 27.40 27.69
C GLU A 278 10.85 26.52 27.34
N LEU A 279 11.15 25.52 28.17
CA LEU A 279 12.16 24.53 27.86
C LEU A 279 11.79 23.71 26.63
N ALA A 280 10.54 23.24 26.50
CA ALA A 280 10.12 22.46 25.33
C ALA A 280 10.34 23.23 24.02
N GLN A 281 10.01 24.53 24.00
CA GLN A 281 10.26 25.40 22.85
C GLN A 281 11.77 25.53 22.56
N ALA A 282 12.61 25.68 23.58
CA ALA A 282 14.06 25.68 23.42
C ALA A 282 14.63 24.35 22.92
N LEU A 283 14.02 23.21 23.27
CA LEU A 283 14.39 21.89 22.73
C LEU A 283 13.97 21.76 21.26
N LEU A 284 12.79 22.26 20.87
CA LEU A 284 12.33 22.28 19.49
C LEU A 284 13.22 23.16 18.60
N ASP A 285 13.71 24.29 19.12
CA ASP A 285 14.68 25.14 18.43
C ASP A 285 16.02 24.41 18.21
N GLN A 286 16.46 23.59 19.17
CA GLN A 286 17.63 22.72 19.00
C GLN A 286 17.37 21.63 17.94
N CYS A 287 16.19 21.02 17.95
CA CYS A 287 15.79 20.04 16.93
C CYS A 287 15.83 20.62 15.52
N ALA A 288 15.38 21.88 15.34
CA ALA A 288 15.41 22.56 14.06
C ALA A 288 16.84 22.79 13.53
N GLN A 289 17.83 22.93 14.41
CA GLN A 289 19.24 23.10 14.06
C GLN A 289 19.99 21.78 13.89
N HIS A 290 19.46 20.67 14.42
CA HIS A 290 20.12 19.37 14.37
C HIS A 290 19.91 18.67 13.00
N PRO A 291 20.97 18.13 12.35
CA PRO A 291 20.90 17.57 10.99
C PRO A 291 19.84 16.49 10.77
N GLU A 292 19.63 15.61 11.75
CA GLU A 292 18.64 14.52 11.67
C GLU A 292 17.25 14.93 12.19
N LEU A 293 17.15 15.50 13.40
CA LEU A 293 15.86 15.86 14.01
C LEU A 293 15.08 16.91 13.20
N ARG A 294 15.75 17.83 12.51
CA ARG A 294 15.10 18.82 11.65
C ARG A 294 14.27 18.19 10.52
N ARG A 295 14.62 16.96 10.10
CA ARG A 295 13.97 16.21 9.01
C ARG A 295 12.64 15.58 9.43
N VAL A 296 12.33 15.58 10.72
CA VAL A 296 11.10 15.02 11.31
C VAL A 296 10.42 16.02 12.26
N LEU A 297 10.80 17.30 12.19
CA LEU A 297 10.49 18.31 13.20
C LEU A 297 8.99 18.45 13.47
N VAL A 298 8.15 18.40 12.42
CA VAL A 298 6.68 18.47 12.56
C VAL A 298 6.17 17.36 13.49
N GLY A 299 6.69 16.13 13.34
CA GLY A 299 6.29 14.98 14.16
C GLY A 299 6.83 15.00 15.59
N LEU A 300 7.78 15.89 15.92
CA LEU A 300 8.34 16.04 17.27
C LEU A 300 7.54 17.02 18.15
N HIS A 301 6.67 17.84 17.56
CA HIS A 301 5.88 18.79 18.31
C HIS A 301 4.82 18.10 19.20
N PRO A 302 4.57 18.61 20.41
CA PRO A 302 3.51 18.11 21.28
C PRO A 302 2.13 18.15 20.60
N ARG A 303 1.38 17.05 20.68
CA ARG A 303 0.08 16.91 19.99
C ARG A 303 -1.02 17.84 20.52
N ARG A 304 -0.85 18.47 21.69
CA ARG A 304 -1.92 19.22 22.36
C ARG A 304 -1.94 20.71 22.03
N ALA A 305 -0.88 21.25 21.43
CA ALA A 305 -0.69 22.70 21.35
C ALA A 305 0.15 23.13 20.14
N PHE A 306 -0.13 22.62 18.94
CA PHE A 306 0.59 23.10 17.75
C PHE A 306 0.14 24.52 17.38
N THR A 307 1.03 25.51 17.58
CA THR A 307 0.74 26.94 17.39
C THR A 307 1.23 27.47 16.05
N GLU A 308 0.86 28.72 15.72
CA GLU A 308 1.44 29.41 14.56
C GLU A 308 2.96 29.60 14.67
N THR A 309 3.50 29.79 15.88
CA THR A 309 4.94 29.89 16.11
C THR A 309 5.65 28.57 15.77
N ASP A 310 5.03 27.44 16.10
CA ASP A 310 5.54 26.11 15.75
C ASP A 310 5.50 25.88 14.23
N LEU A 311 4.43 26.36 13.58
CA LEU A 311 4.34 26.38 12.13
C LEU A 311 5.45 27.25 11.52
N ASP A 312 5.69 28.46 12.04
CA ASP A 312 6.73 29.37 11.57
C ASP A 312 8.13 28.71 11.66
N ARG A 313 8.42 28.05 12.78
CA ARG A 313 9.66 27.28 12.97
C ARG A 313 9.81 26.19 11.91
N CYS A 314 8.75 25.43 11.65
CA CYS A 314 8.78 24.38 10.64
C CYS A 314 8.94 25.00 9.24
N MET A 315 8.13 25.99 8.89
CA MET A 315 8.14 26.63 7.57
C MET A 315 9.48 27.30 7.24
N ALA A 316 10.23 27.77 8.23
CA ALA A 316 11.58 28.29 8.02
C ALA A 316 12.54 27.24 7.42
N LEU A 317 12.27 25.94 7.61
CA LEU A 317 13.07 24.86 7.02
C LEU A 317 12.70 24.59 5.55
N LEU A 318 11.54 25.03 5.06
CA LEU A 318 11.12 24.76 3.68
C LEU A 318 12.09 25.32 2.65
N ASP A 319 12.80 26.41 2.96
CA ASP A 319 13.76 27.04 2.05
C ASP A 319 15.04 26.21 1.86
N ASP A 320 15.30 25.25 2.74
CA ASP A 320 16.42 24.32 2.60
C ASP A 320 16.06 23.18 1.62
N PRO A 321 16.86 22.94 0.57
CA PRO A 321 16.60 21.90 -0.42
C PRO A 321 16.62 20.47 0.15
N ASP A 322 17.29 20.22 1.27
CA ASP A 322 17.41 18.90 1.89
C ASP A 322 16.23 18.59 2.84
N THR A 323 15.29 19.54 3.02
CA THR A 323 14.14 19.38 3.89
C THR A 323 13.13 18.38 3.29
N PRO A 324 12.77 17.31 4.02
CA PRO A 324 11.78 16.36 3.52
C PRO A 324 10.38 16.97 3.52
N VAL A 325 9.81 17.18 2.33
CA VAL A 325 8.47 17.77 2.16
C VAL A 325 7.35 16.91 2.77
N TRP A 326 7.54 15.59 2.85
CA TRP A 326 6.54 14.67 3.40
C TRP A 326 6.24 14.92 4.89
N MET A 327 7.16 15.55 5.65
CA MET A 327 6.91 15.76 7.09
C MET A 327 5.77 16.76 7.38
N TYR A 328 5.42 17.61 6.40
CA TYR A 328 4.34 18.59 6.52
C TYR A 328 2.96 18.03 6.14
N GLU A 329 2.93 16.86 5.49
CA GLU A 329 1.70 16.16 5.06
C GLU A 329 0.62 16.14 6.16
N PRO A 330 0.93 15.78 7.43
CA PRO A 330 -0.09 15.67 8.47
C PRO A 330 -0.78 16.99 8.83
N ILE A 331 -0.12 18.13 8.60
CA ILE A 331 -0.64 19.46 8.95
C ILE A 331 -1.89 19.80 8.14
N LEU A 332 -1.97 19.32 6.90
CA LEU A 332 -3.04 19.69 5.98
C LEU A 332 -4.37 18.96 6.27
N TRP A 333 -4.34 17.82 6.99
CA TRP A 333 -5.52 16.96 7.15
C TRP A 333 -5.82 16.47 8.57
N ARG A 334 -4.84 16.37 9.48
CA ARG A 334 -5.12 15.85 10.83
C ARG A 334 -5.83 16.88 11.70
N ASP A 335 -6.83 16.43 12.44
CA ASP A 335 -7.59 17.25 13.40
C ASP A 335 -6.69 17.87 14.49
N THR A 336 -5.53 17.28 14.77
CA THR A 336 -4.50 17.83 15.68
C THR A 336 -4.07 19.25 15.30
N TYR A 337 -4.15 19.61 14.02
CA TYR A 337 -3.75 20.92 13.50
C TYR A 337 -4.95 21.82 13.16
N ALA A 338 -6.18 21.41 13.47
CA ALA A 338 -7.39 22.16 13.15
C ALA A 338 -7.48 23.54 13.83
N GLY A 339 -6.67 23.78 14.87
CA GLY A 339 -6.55 25.09 15.52
C GLY A 339 -5.77 26.13 14.72
N LEU A 340 -5.05 25.75 13.66
CA LEU A 340 -4.32 26.69 12.81
C LEU A 340 -5.28 27.52 11.94
N PRO A 341 -5.00 28.80 11.68
CA PRO A 341 -5.79 29.59 10.75
C PRO A 341 -5.73 29.00 9.33
N GLU A 342 -6.88 28.94 8.66
CA GLU A 342 -6.99 28.39 7.30
C GLU A 342 -6.02 29.04 6.31
N ALA A 343 -5.81 30.36 6.42
CA ALA A 343 -4.87 31.11 5.59
C ALA A 343 -3.42 30.62 5.74
N ARG A 344 -3.02 30.18 6.94
CA ARG A 344 -1.67 29.65 7.20
C ARG A 344 -1.50 28.24 6.61
N VAL A 345 -2.53 27.40 6.74
CA VAL A 345 -2.56 26.06 6.12
C VAL A 345 -2.50 26.17 4.60
N LEU A 346 -3.19 27.16 4.03
CA LEU A 346 -3.15 27.45 2.60
C LEU A 346 -1.77 27.91 2.13
N ASP A 347 -1.11 28.84 2.86
CA ASP A 347 0.27 29.28 2.55
C ASP A 347 1.23 28.07 2.56
N LEU A 348 1.13 27.20 3.57
CA LEU A 348 1.91 25.96 3.61
C LEU A 348 1.67 25.09 2.36
N ALA A 349 0.41 24.82 2.01
CA ALA A 349 0.09 23.99 0.84
C ALA A 349 0.64 24.57 -0.47
N GLN A 350 0.57 25.90 -0.65
CA GLN A 350 1.12 26.60 -1.82
C GLN A 350 2.66 26.54 -1.87
N ARG A 351 3.33 26.69 -0.72
CA ARG A 351 4.79 26.57 -0.65
C ARG A 351 5.26 25.14 -0.90
N LEU A 352 4.56 24.15 -0.35
CA LEU A 352 4.84 22.74 -0.62
C LEU A 352 4.73 22.45 -2.12
N LEU A 353 3.67 22.92 -2.76
CA LEU A 353 3.46 22.76 -4.21
C LEU A 353 4.58 23.39 -5.07
N SER A 354 5.29 24.38 -4.53
CA SER A 354 6.43 25.01 -5.21
C SER A 354 7.74 24.21 -5.06
N LYS A 355 7.75 23.13 -4.28
CA LYS A 355 8.93 22.29 -4.02
C LYS A 355 8.92 21.03 -4.90
N PRO A 356 10.10 20.44 -5.20
CA PRO A 356 10.17 19.16 -5.89
C PRO A 356 9.39 18.08 -5.14
N ASN A 357 8.52 17.35 -5.84
CA ASN A 357 7.63 16.31 -5.27
C ASN A 357 6.58 16.83 -4.28
N GLY A 358 6.35 18.14 -4.21
CA GLY A 358 5.32 18.73 -3.36
C GLY A 358 3.89 18.42 -3.80
N ASP A 359 3.67 18.24 -5.11
CA ASP A 359 2.43 17.75 -5.72
C ASP A 359 1.95 16.45 -5.07
N ASP A 360 2.83 15.46 -4.91
CA ASP A 360 2.50 14.16 -4.31
C ASP A 360 2.04 14.33 -2.84
N VAL A 361 2.79 15.11 -2.06
CA VAL A 361 2.47 15.39 -0.66
C VAL A 361 1.12 16.11 -0.52
N VAL A 362 0.87 17.12 -1.35
CA VAL A 362 -0.38 17.87 -1.32
C VAL A 362 -1.56 16.98 -1.71
N LEU A 363 -1.43 16.19 -2.78
CA LEU A 363 -2.49 15.29 -3.23
C LEU A 363 -2.79 14.20 -2.20
N ASP A 364 -1.75 13.61 -1.60
CA ASP A 364 -1.90 12.63 -0.52
C ASP A 364 -2.67 13.24 0.66
N ALA A 365 -2.24 14.39 1.15
CA ALA A 365 -2.86 15.04 2.30
C ALA A 365 -4.31 15.45 2.04
N LEU A 366 -4.61 16.03 0.88
CA LEU A 366 -5.98 16.43 0.52
C LEU A 366 -6.88 15.20 0.33
N SER A 367 -6.36 14.10 -0.23
CA SER A 367 -7.11 12.83 -0.33
C SER A 367 -7.41 12.25 1.05
N MET A 368 -6.45 12.32 1.99
CA MET A 368 -6.64 11.91 3.39
C MET A 368 -7.69 12.77 4.10
N LYS A 369 -7.73 14.09 3.83
CA LYS A 369 -8.75 14.99 4.39
C LYS A 369 -10.16 14.67 3.91
N LEU A 370 -10.29 14.19 2.67
CA LEU A 370 -11.55 13.76 2.06
C LEU A 370 -11.98 12.35 2.49
N HIS A 371 -11.07 11.55 3.04
CA HIS A 371 -11.34 10.16 3.38
C HIS A 371 -12.51 10.02 4.38
N GLY A 372 -13.51 9.23 4.00
CA GLY A 372 -14.71 8.98 4.83
C GLY A 372 -15.65 10.17 4.99
N LYS A 373 -15.46 11.26 4.23
CA LYS A 373 -16.35 12.42 4.20
C LYS A 373 -17.45 12.23 3.15
N ASP A 374 -18.59 12.88 3.38
CA ASP A 374 -19.67 12.93 2.41
C ASP A 374 -19.25 13.83 1.23
N GLU A 375 -19.26 13.28 0.03
CA GLU A 375 -18.84 13.97 -1.18
C GLU A 375 -19.78 15.11 -1.58
N ALA A 376 -20.98 15.20 -0.99
CA ALA A 376 -21.89 16.33 -1.16
C ALA A 376 -21.46 17.58 -0.37
N ILE A 377 -20.51 17.45 0.57
CA ILE A 377 -20.03 18.54 1.42
C ILE A 377 -18.68 19.03 0.90
N ASP A 378 -18.56 20.34 0.63
CA ASP A 378 -17.29 20.97 0.24
C ASP A 378 -16.33 21.02 1.45
N THR A 379 -15.63 19.91 1.68
CA THR A 379 -14.70 19.72 2.80
C THR A 379 -13.41 20.52 2.61
N LEU A 380 -13.03 20.80 1.36
CA LEU A 380 -11.78 21.49 1.03
C LEU A 380 -11.95 23.01 0.98
N GLY A 381 -13.12 23.50 0.55
CA GLY A 381 -13.31 24.90 0.23
C GLY A 381 -12.56 25.30 -1.05
N SER A 382 -12.94 26.46 -1.62
CA SER A 382 -12.43 26.92 -2.91
C SER A 382 -10.89 27.11 -2.95
N ALA A 383 -10.29 27.51 -1.82
CA ALA A 383 -8.85 27.77 -1.75
C ALA A 383 -8.01 26.48 -1.80
N LEU A 384 -8.41 25.42 -1.10
CA LEU A 384 -7.69 24.14 -1.18
C LEU A 384 -8.04 23.36 -2.45
N ARG A 385 -9.27 23.50 -2.99
CA ARG A 385 -9.62 22.96 -4.32
C ARG A 385 -8.70 23.53 -5.41
N LEU A 386 -8.43 24.84 -5.36
CA LEU A 386 -7.45 25.49 -6.25
C LEU A 386 -6.07 24.85 -6.17
N VAL A 387 -5.55 24.66 -4.96
CA VAL A 387 -4.22 24.07 -4.74
C VAL A 387 -4.20 22.62 -5.20
N GLY A 388 -5.26 21.85 -4.94
CA GLY A 388 -5.44 20.48 -5.40
C GLY A 388 -5.44 20.35 -6.93
N LEU A 389 -6.16 21.23 -7.64
CA LEU A 389 -6.15 21.28 -9.11
C LEU A 389 -4.73 21.53 -9.66
N ARG A 390 -4.02 22.52 -9.10
CA ARG A 390 -2.64 22.81 -9.52
C ARG A 390 -1.69 21.65 -9.23
N ALA A 391 -1.88 20.93 -8.12
CA ALA A 391 -1.10 19.74 -7.80
C ALA A 391 -1.36 18.61 -8.80
N ALA A 392 -2.62 18.38 -9.16
CA ALA A 392 -2.97 17.38 -10.17
C ALA A 392 -2.37 17.73 -11.55
N ILE A 393 -2.46 19.01 -11.97
CA ILE A 393 -1.85 19.52 -13.21
C ILE A 393 -0.34 19.27 -13.24
N GLN A 394 0.38 19.63 -12.17
CA GLN A 394 1.82 19.36 -12.09
C GLN A 394 2.10 17.86 -12.11
N ARG A 395 1.28 17.06 -11.43
CA ARG A 395 1.50 15.62 -11.30
C ARG A 395 1.37 14.91 -12.64
N ILE A 396 0.31 15.16 -13.41
CA ILE A 396 0.05 14.45 -14.67
C ILE A 396 1.08 14.78 -15.76
N GLN A 397 1.80 15.91 -15.66
CA GLN A 397 2.86 16.31 -16.59
C GLN A 397 4.22 15.62 -16.34
N ARG A 398 4.38 14.85 -15.26
CA ARG A 398 5.67 14.21 -14.91
C ARG A 398 5.90 12.94 -15.75
N ASP A 399 7.16 12.51 -15.86
CA ASP A 399 7.49 11.25 -16.55
C ASP A 399 7.02 10.04 -15.70
N HIS A 400 6.02 9.31 -16.19
CA HIS A 400 5.28 8.26 -15.45
C HIS A 400 5.92 6.87 -15.49
N ARG A 401 7.24 6.76 -15.70
CA ARG A 401 7.98 5.47 -15.79
C ARG A 401 8.00 4.62 -14.50
N GLY A 402 7.04 4.78 -13.60
CA GLY A 402 6.89 3.99 -12.37
C GLY A 402 5.70 4.37 -11.50
N SER A 403 4.60 4.92 -12.06
CA SER A 403 3.44 5.31 -11.24
C SER A 403 2.73 4.09 -10.65
N ASP A 404 2.66 4.05 -9.32
CA ASP A 404 1.79 3.15 -8.53
C ASP A 404 0.32 3.57 -8.72
N GLY A 405 -0.60 2.60 -8.84
CA GLY A 405 -2.04 2.84 -8.88
C GLY A 405 -2.58 3.60 -7.66
N SER A 406 -1.84 3.62 -6.55
CA SER A 406 -2.13 4.49 -5.39
C SER A 406 -2.21 5.98 -5.76
N MET A 407 -1.41 6.45 -6.70
CA MET A 407 -1.40 7.87 -7.08
C MET A 407 -2.64 8.28 -7.87
N ASP A 408 -3.13 7.42 -8.75
CA ASP A 408 -4.34 7.68 -9.55
C ASP A 408 -5.54 7.94 -8.63
N TYR A 409 -5.74 7.06 -7.64
CA TYR A 409 -6.79 7.21 -6.64
C TYR A 409 -6.69 8.55 -5.87
N LYS A 410 -5.48 8.96 -5.46
CA LYS A 410 -5.28 10.24 -4.76
C LYS A 410 -5.68 11.43 -5.63
N VAL A 411 -5.27 11.42 -6.91
CA VAL A 411 -5.64 12.48 -7.87
C VAL A 411 -7.14 12.46 -8.11
N GLU A 412 -7.73 11.30 -8.32
CA GLU A 412 -9.18 11.13 -8.52
C GLU A 412 -9.98 11.75 -7.38
N CYS A 413 -9.66 11.44 -6.12
CA CYS A 413 -10.38 12.00 -4.96
C CYS A 413 -10.33 13.54 -4.95
N VAL A 414 -9.15 14.11 -5.18
CA VAL A 414 -8.96 15.57 -5.13
C VAL A 414 -9.65 16.26 -6.31
N ILE A 415 -9.54 15.70 -7.51
CA ILE A 415 -10.22 16.22 -8.71
C ILE A 415 -11.72 16.09 -8.57
N ALA A 416 -12.25 14.96 -8.07
CA ALA A 416 -13.67 14.78 -7.83
C ALA A 416 -14.23 15.89 -6.92
N ALA A 417 -13.55 16.16 -5.82
CA ALA A 417 -13.91 17.25 -4.92
C ALA A 417 -13.78 18.62 -5.58
N ALA A 418 -12.76 18.84 -6.42
CA ALA A 418 -12.58 20.11 -7.11
C ALA A 418 -13.68 20.41 -8.14
N LEU A 419 -14.05 19.42 -8.94
CA LEU A 419 -14.97 19.58 -10.08
C LEU A 419 -16.44 19.68 -9.68
N ARG A 420 -16.84 19.06 -8.55
CA ARG A 420 -18.24 19.03 -8.09
C ARG A 420 -18.81 20.38 -7.65
N PHE A 421 -17.96 21.30 -7.21
CA PHE A 421 -18.39 22.57 -6.63
C PHE A 421 -18.00 23.74 -7.53
N ASP A 422 -18.82 24.78 -7.55
CA ASP A 422 -18.55 26.01 -8.29
C ASP A 422 -17.23 26.67 -7.87
N GLY A 423 -16.62 27.42 -8.80
CA GLY A 423 -15.37 28.14 -8.60
C GLY A 423 -14.16 27.40 -9.15
N ASN A 424 -13.03 28.10 -9.28
CA ASN A 424 -11.80 27.60 -9.92
C ASN A 424 -11.98 27.17 -11.38
N GLU A 425 -12.94 27.76 -12.10
CA GLU A 425 -13.26 27.38 -13.48
C GLU A 425 -12.06 27.49 -14.43
N VAL A 426 -11.18 28.47 -14.19
CA VAL A 426 -9.93 28.62 -14.97
C VAL A 426 -9.04 27.40 -14.78
N GLU A 427 -8.82 26.98 -13.53
CA GLU A 427 -7.95 25.83 -13.23
C GLU A 427 -8.61 24.49 -13.56
N LYS A 428 -9.94 24.38 -13.53
CA LYS A 428 -10.67 23.20 -14.03
C LYS A 428 -10.47 23.04 -15.55
N LEU A 429 -10.54 24.14 -16.29
CA LEU A 429 -10.23 24.13 -17.72
C LEU A 429 -8.75 23.86 -17.96
N GLU A 430 -7.84 24.43 -17.18
CA GLU A 430 -6.40 24.14 -17.28
C GLU A 430 -6.09 22.66 -17.01
N TRP A 431 -6.77 22.04 -16.05
CA TRP A 431 -6.69 20.59 -15.81
C TRP A 431 -7.13 19.80 -17.04
N LEU A 432 -8.26 20.17 -17.64
CA LEU A 432 -8.74 19.56 -18.88
C LEU A 432 -7.73 19.75 -20.03
N ASP A 433 -7.25 20.97 -20.25
CA ASP A 433 -6.23 21.30 -21.24
C ASP A 433 -4.98 20.44 -21.05
N THR A 434 -4.57 20.24 -19.81
CA THR A 434 -3.38 19.46 -19.46
C THR A 434 -3.57 17.98 -19.78
N ILE A 435 -4.72 17.38 -19.46
CA ILE A 435 -5.02 15.99 -19.86
C ILE A 435 -4.82 15.83 -21.37
N PHE A 436 -5.41 16.74 -22.17
CA PHE A 436 -5.31 16.64 -23.63
C PHE A 436 -3.93 16.99 -24.20
N ALA A 437 -3.14 17.81 -23.51
CA ALA A 437 -1.73 18.02 -23.85
C ALA A 437 -0.91 16.74 -23.65
N VAL A 438 -1.11 16.04 -22.53
CA VAL A 438 -0.45 14.76 -22.23
C VAL A 438 -0.88 13.68 -23.24
N ILE A 439 -2.16 13.64 -23.62
CA ILE A 439 -2.67 12.75 -24.69
C ILE A 439 -1.93 13.02 -26.00
N HIS A 440 -1.73 14.29 -26.34
CA HIS A 440 -1.04 14.68 -27.56
C HIS A 440 0.43 14.26 -27.56
N GLU A 441 1.13 14.47 -26.44
CA GLU A 441 2.55 14.12 -26.26
C GLU A 441 2.77 12.60 -26.34
N HIS A 442 1.84 11.81 -25.82
CA HIS A 442 1.92 10.35 -25.83
C HIS A 442 1.15 9.69 -26.98
N TYR A 443 0.81 10.43 -28.03
CA TYR A 443 0.15 9.90 -29.24
C TYR A 443 -1.15 9.13 -28.95
N GLY A 444 -1.90 9.54 -27.92
CA GLY A 444 -3.15 8.89 -27.51
C GLY A 444 -2.98 7.76 -26.50
N TYR A 445 -1.75 7.35 -26.17
CA TYR A 445 -1.49 6.27 -25.21
C TYR A 445 -1.28 6.83 -23.80
N ILE A 446 -2.28 6.66 -22.93
CA ILE A 446 -2.17 6.97 -21.50
C ILE A 446 -2.71 5.80 -20.70
N HIS A 447 -1.86 5.25 -19.82
CA HIS A 447 -2.24 4.20 -18.85
C HIS A 447 -2.14 4.70 -17.39
N ALA A 448 -1.74 5.96 -17.20
CA ALA A 448 -1.65 6.58 -15.88
C ALA A 448 -2.87 7.50 -15.67
N PHE A 449 -3.36 7.59 -14.44
CA PHE A 449 -4.48 8.46 -14.06
C PHE A 449 -5.81 8.13 -14.74
N GLU A 450 -6.05 6.85 -15.08
CA GLU A 450 -7.28 6.41 -15.76
C GLU A 450 -8.52 6.78 -14.94
N SER A 451 -8.50 6.54 -13.63
CA SER A 451 -9.64 6.85 -12.74
C SER A 451 -9.87 8.36 -12.64
N ALA A 452 -8.80 9.16 -12.49
CA ALA A 452 -8.93 10.62 -12.45
C ALA A 452 -9.48 11.19 -13.77
N ILE A 453 -9.06 10.67 -14.93
CA ILE A 453 -9.57 11.12 -16.23
C ILE A 453 -11.03 10.68 -16.42
N ALA A 454 -11.39 9.45 -16.06
CA ALA A 454 -12.76 8.96 -16.10
C ALA A 454 -13.69 9.81 -15.22
N THR A 455 -13.26 10.14 -14.00
CA THR A 455 -13.99 11.04 -13.09
C THR A 455 -14.11 12.45 -13.64
N THR A 456 -13.08 12.96 -14.34
CA THR A 456 -13.15 14.25 -15.05
C THR A 456 -14.20 14.22 -16.15
N ALA A 457 -14.24 13.15 -16.95
CA ALA A 457 -15.25 12.96 -17.99
C ALA A 457 -16.67 12.91 -17.42
N ALA A 458 -16.87 12.21 -16.29
CA ALA A 458 -18.17 12.10 -15.64
C ALA A 458 -18.68 13.43 -15.05
N LEU A 459 -17.79 14.24 -14.47
CA LEU A 459 -18.16 15.49 -13.78
C LEU A 459 -18.18 16.72 -14.71
N MET A 460 -17.45 16.69 -15.83
CA MET A 460 -17.43 17.76 -16.83
C MET A 460 -17.69 17.23 -18.25
N PRO A 461 -18.80 16.52 -18.49
CA PRO A 461 -19.01 15.76 -19.72
C PRO A 461 -19.02 16.63 -20.97
N GLU A 462 -19.70 17.77 -20.95
CA GLU A 462 -19.77 18.64 -22.13
C GLU A 462 -18.41 19.25 -22.49
N ALA A 463 -17.68 19.79 -21.51
CA ALA A 463 -16.36 20.37 -21.73
C ALA A 463 -15.36 19.31 -22.21
N PHE A 464 -15.39 18.12 -21.60
CA PHE A 464 -14.55 16.99 -21.98
C PHE A 464 -14.82 16.55 -23.42
N LEU A 465 -16.09 16.32 -23.77
CA LEU A 465 -16.48 15.91 -25.12
C LEU A 465 -16.13 16.99 -26.14
N ASN A 466 -16.42 18.27 -25.88
CA ASN A 466 -16.03 19.36 -26.77
C ASN A 466 -14.53 19.32 -27.06
N ARG A 467 -13.71 19.09 -26.04
CA ARG A 467 -12.26 19.02 -26.22
C ARG A 467 -11.80 17.80 -27.02
N VAL A 468 -12.47 16.65 -26.91
CA VAL A 468 -12.17 15.48 -27.76
C VAL A 468 -12.28 15.84 -29.25
N PHE A 469 -13.30 16.61 -29.63
CA PHE A 469 -13.62 16.92 -31.03
C PHE A 469 -13.09 18.28 -31.52
N GLU A 470 -12.40 19.06 -30.69
CA GLU A 470 -11.76 20.32 -31.08
C GLU A 470 -10.37 20.11 -31.73
N GLY A 471 -9.91 21.07 -32.53
CA GLY A 471 -8.55 21.08 -33.08
C GLY A 471 -8.43 20.59 -34.53
N THR A 472 -7.20 20.31 -34.94
CA THR A 472 -6.85 19.78 -36.26
C THR A 472 -7.22 18.31 -36.42
N GLU A 473 -7.30 17.81 -37.66
CA GLU A 473 -7.60 16.39 -37.92
C GLU A 473 -6.60 15.44 -37.24
N GLU A 474 -5.31 15.78 -37.21
CA GLU A 474 -4.29 14.96 -36.52
C GLU A 474 -4.49 14.92 -35.00
N GLU A 475 -4.89 16.04 -34.39
CA GLU A 475 -5.19 16.09 -32.96
C GLU A 475 -6.45 15.28 -32.63
N GLN A 476 -7.50 15.44 -33.44
CA GLN A 476 -8.74 14.67 -33.31
C GLN A 476 -8.46 13.17 -33.43
N GLN A 477 -7.65 12.72 -34.40
CA GLN A 477 -7.32 11.30 -34.54
C GLN A 477 -6.68 10.71 -33.27
N ARG A 478 -5.74 11.42 -32.64
CA ARG A 478 -5.11 10.96 -31.39
C ARG A 478 -6.08 10.93 -30.21
N ARG A 479 -6.98 11.92 -30.13
CA ARG A 479 -7.99 12.01 -29.06
C ARG A 479 -9.09 10.96 -29.24
N LEU A 480 -9.49 10.69 -30.48
CA LEU A 480 -10.42 9.62 -30.82
C LEU A 480 -9.83 8.26 -30.47
N PHE A 481 -8.57 8.01 -30.83
CA PHE A 481 -7.87 6.80 -30.41
C PHE A 481 -7.84 6.64 -28.89
N PHE A 482 -7.63 7.72 -28.14
CA PHE A 482 -7.65 7.70 -26.67
C PHE A 482 -9.03 7.32 -26.08
N ILE A 483 -10.13 7.79 -26.67
CA ILE A 483 -11.48 7.47 -26.17
C ILE A 483 -12.01 6.14 -26.69
N GLU A 484 -11.33 5.47 -27.62
CA GLU A 484 -11.72 4.15 -28.09
C GLU A 484 -11.61 3.12 -26.95
N HIS A 485 -12.64 2.29 -26.82
CA HIS A 485 -12.67 1.26 -25.78
C HIS A 485 -12.12 -0.05 -26.33
N ASP A 486 -10.96 -0.46 -25.79
CA ASP A 486 -10.36 -1.76 -26.03
C ASP A 486 -10.62 -2.73 -24.87
N ASP A 487 -10.51 -4.03 -25.12
CA ASP A 487 -10.63 -5.08 -24.11
C ASP A 487 -9.55 -4.96 -23.00
N SER A 488 -8.44 -4.25 -23.28
CA SER A 488 -7.34 -4.02 -22.35
C SER A 488 -7.43 -2.72 -21.54
N CYS A 489 -8.11 -1.68 -22.06
CA CYS A 489 -8.15 -0.34 -21.48
C CYS A 489 -9.59 0.21 -21.48
N ARG A 490 -10.08 0.64 -20.31
CA ARG A 490 -11.43 1.20 -20.21
C ARG A 490 -11.46 2.64 -20.71
N SER A 491 -12.30 2.91 -21.71
CA SER A 491 -12.53 4.28 -22.17
C SER A 491 -13.13 5.18 -21.07
N PRO A 492 -12.68 6.44 -20.96
CA PRO A 492 -13.28 7.45 -20.07
C PRO A 492 -14.76 7.70 -20.33
N LEU A 493 -15.25 7.46 -21.55
CA LEU A 493 -16.66 7.66 -21.88
C LEU A 493 -17.59 6.71 -21.11
N THR A 494 -17.06 5.58 -20.62
CA THR A 494 -17.85 4.63 -19.83
C THR A 494 -18.28 5.18 -18.46
N ALA A 495 -17.65 6.26 -17.98
CA ALA A 495 -18.02 6.94 -16.75
C ALA A 495 -19.09 8.03 -16.95
N ILE A 496 -19.37 8.44 -18.19
CA ILE A 496 -20.40 9.44 -18.49
C ILE A 496 -21.76 8.75 -18.56
N ASP A 497 -22.77 9.38 -17.96
CA ASP A 497 -24.15 8.92 -18.06
C ASP A 497 -24.62 8.89 -19.54
N MET A 498 -25.29 7.80 -19.91
CA MET A 498 -25.69 7.57 -21.31
C MET A 498 -26.69 8.60 -21.83
N ASP A 499 -27.56 9.15 -20.98
CA ASP A 499 -28.50 10.20 -21.39
C ASP A 499 -27.74 11.50 -21.72
N VAL A 500 -26.68 11.81 -20.97
CA VAL A 500 -25.81 12.96 -21.25
C VAL A 500 -25.06 12.78 -22.56
N LEU A 501 -24.51 11.58 -22.84
CA LEU A 501 -23.85 11.29 -24.12
C LEU A 501 -24.80 11.45 -25.31
N ILE A 502 -26.00 10.87 -25.22
CA ILE A 502 -27.01 10.94 -26.28
C ILE A 502 -27.45 12.39 -26.53
N GLU A 503 -27.72 13.15 -25.46
CA GLU A 503 -28.13 14.55 -25.59
C GLU A 503 -27.01 15.42 -26.16
N TRP A 504 -25.77 15.19 -25.75
CA TRP A 504 -24.62 15.87 -26.35
C TRP A 504 -24.51 15.55 -27.84
N CYS A 505 -24.65 14.29 -28.27
CA CYS A 505 -24.64 13.92 -29.68
C CYS A 505 -25.77 14.59 -30.48
N ARG A 506 -26.98 14.71 -29.92
CA ARG A 506 -28.11 15.40 -30.56
C ARG A 506 -27.87 16.90 -30.73
N SER A 507 -27.10 17.52 -29.83
CA SER A 507 -26.77 18.94 -29.90
C SER A 507 -25.80 19.29 -31.03
N ARG A 508 -25.15 18.30 -31.66
CA ARG A 508 -24.16 18.48 -32.73
C ARG A 508 -24.79 18.32 -34.11
N THR A 509 -24.33 19.12 -35.06
CA THR A 509 -24.75 19.02 -36.47
C THR A 509 -24.01 17.93 -37.23
N ASP A 510 -22.84 17.50 -36.74
CA ASP A 510 -22.00 16.48 -37.38
C ASP A 510 -22.44 15.08 -36.94
N THR A 511 -22.96 14.27 -37.85
CA THR A 511 -23.45 12.91 -37.55
C THR A 511 -22.30 11.94 -37.22
N ARG A 512 -21.05 12.27 -37.57
CA ARG A 512 -19.86 11.44 -37.28
C ARG A 512 -19.58 11.28 -35.79
N VAL A 513 -20.07 12.20 -34.95
CA VAL A 513 -19.87 12.13 -33.50
C VAL A 513 -20.54 10.89 -32.89
N TRP A 514 -21.66 10.42 -33.47
CA TRP A 514 -22.35 9.20 -33.01
C TRP A 514 -21.47 7.96 -33.17
N ALA A 515 -20.80 7.83 -34.32
CA ALA A 515 -19.86 6.74 -34.58
C ALA A 515 -18.63 6.81 -33.66
N CYS A 516 -18.14 8.01 -33.37
CA CYS A 516 -16.99 8.21 -32.47
C CYS A 516 -17.34 7.86 -31.01
N VAL A 517 -18.50 8.30 -30.51
CA VAL A 517 -18.98 7.93 -29.17
C VAL A 517 -19.25 6.42 -29.07
N ALA A 518 -19.81 5.81 -30.13
CA ALA A 518 -20.00 4.37 -30.22
C ALA A 518 -18.69 3.57 -30.06
N ALA A 519 -17.56 4.14 -30.49
CA ALA A 519 -16.25 3.51 -30.36
C ALA A 519 -15.75 3.47 -28.90
N GLY A 520 -16.21 4.39 -28.04
CA GLY A 520 -15.76 4.51 -26.65
C GLY A 520 -16.69 3.92 -25.59
N ILE A 521 -17.92 3.52 -25.92
CA ILE A 521 -18.83 2.89 -24.95
C ILE A 521 -18.53 1.39 -24.75
N ASN A 522 -18.97 0.84 -23.62
CA ASN A 522 -18.94 -0.61 -23.43
C ASN A 522 -20.05 -1.28 -24.27
N LEU A 523 -19.67 -2.18 -25.18
CA LEU A 523 -20.60 -2.88 -26.07
C LEU A 523 -21.14 -4.18 -25.52
N TRP A 524 -20.37 -4.84 -24.65
CA TRP A 524 -20.60 -6.24 -24.30
C TRP A 524 -21.00 -6.36 -22.84
N SER A 525 -22.05 -7.16 -22.57
CA SER A 525 -22.44 -7.59 -21.24
C SER A 525 -22.33 -9.12 -21.15
N LYS A 526 -21.96 -9.62 -19.97
CA LYS A 526 -21.91 -11.06 -19.69
C LYS A 526 -23.05 -11.41 -18.75
N ASP A 527 -23.91 -12.33 -19.17
CA ASP A 527 -24.97 -12.84 -18.31
C ASP A 527 -24.39 -13.89 -17.34
N GLY A 528 -24.55 -13.63 -16.03
CA GLY A 528 -23.81 -14.27 -14.94
C GLY A 528 -24.02 -15.78 -14.80
N ASP A 529 -25.13 -16.31 -15.32
CA ASP A 529 -25.50 -17.73 -15.16
C ASP A 529 -25.18 -18.61 -16.38
N GLN A 530 -24.99 -18.02 -17.58
CA GLN A 530 -24.79 -18.79 -18.82
C GLN A 530 -23.52 -18.43 -19.60
N GLY A 531 -22.82 -17.37 -19.21
CA GLY A 531 -21.60 -16.92 -19.90
C GLY A 531 -21.85 -16.46 -21.35
N ILE A 532 -23.10 -16.19 -21.71
CA ILE A 532 -23.48 -15.68 -23.03
C ILE A 532 -23.15 -14.19 -23.10
N VAL A 533 -22.41 -13.80 -24.13
CA VAL A 533 -22.14 -12.40 -24.44
C VAL A 533 -23.37 -11.81 -25.13
N THR A 534 -23.92 -10.73 -24.57
CA THR A 534 -25.01 -9.96 -25.15
C THR A 534 -24.57 -8.51 -25.37
N MET A 535 -25.29 -7.78 -26.20
CA MET A 535 -25.04 -6.37 -26.38
C MET A 535 -25.56 -5.60 -25.16
N SER A 536 -24.79 -4.61 -24.69
CA SER A 536 -25.15 -3.80 -23.53
C SER A 536 -26.39 -2.94 -23.80
N GLU A 537 -27.15 -2.64 -22.75
CA GLU A 537 -28.30 -1.74 -22.85
C GLU A 537 -27.90 -0.35 -23.36
N SER A 538 -26.76 0.16 -22.89
CA SER A 538 -26.16 1.42 -23.35
C SER A 538 -25.89 1.44 -24.86
N ALA A 539 -25.38 0.35 -25.43
CA ALA A 539 -25.11 0.25 -26.87
C ALA A 539 -26.41 0.21 -27.70
N ILE A 540 -27.44 -0.48 -27.22
CA ILE A 540 -28.78 -0.47 -27.85
C ILE A 540 -29.36 0.94 -27.84
N ARG A 541 -29.35 1.61 -26.68
CA ARG A 541 -29.92 2.96 -26.53
C ARG A 541 -29.24 3.99 -27.43
N LEU A 542 -27.90 3.92 -27.56
CA LEU A 542 -27.15 4.79 -28.46
C LEU A 542 -27.54 4.51 -29.92
N LEU A 543 -27.63 3.24 -30.31
CA LEU A 543 -27.99 2.82 -31.66
C LEU A 543 -29.41 3.24 -32.05
N GLU A 544 -30.39 3.10 -31.15
CA GLU A 544 -31.77 3.51 -31.36
C GLU A 544 -31.93 5.04 -31.44
N SER A 545 -31.03 5.79 -30.82
CA SER A 545 -31.06 7.25 -30.81
C SER A 545 -30.31 7.90 -31.98
N ALA A 546 -29.46 7.13 -32.68
CA ALA A 546 -28.62 7.65 -33.74
C ALA A 546 -29.43 7.95 -35.02
N PRO A 547 -29.18 9.08 -35.69
CA PRO A 547 -29.82 9.40 -36.96
C PRO A 547 -29.37 8.49 -38.11
N GLU A 548 -28.15 7.91 -38.00
CA GLU A 548 -27.56 6.98 -38.96
C GLU A 548 -27.13 5.69 -38.23
N PRO A 549 -28.06 4.75 -37.96
CA PRO A 549 -27.75 3.53 -37.22
C PRO A 549 -26.71 2.63 -37.89
N GLU A 550 -26.60 2.70 -39.23
CA GLU A 550 -25.63 1.95 -40.02
C GLU A 550 -24.19 2.31 -39.64
N ALA A 551 -23.86 3.60 -39.56
CA ALA A 551 -22.52 4.07 -39.19
C ALA A 551 -22.10 3.63 -37.78
N VAL A 552 -23.04 3.57 -36.83
CA VAL A 552 -22.82 3.07 -35.48
C VAL A 552 -22.59 1.56 -35.48
N LEU A 553 -23.39 0.80 -36.26
CA LEU A 553 -23.24 -0.65 -36.40
C LEU A 553 -21.91 -1.05 -37.04
N GLU A 554 -21.41 -0.29 -38.01
CA GLU A 554 -20.08 -0.52 -38.59
C GLU A 554 -18.97 -0.42 -37.54
N VAL A 555 -19.07 0.55 -36.61
CA VAL A 555 -18.12 0.68 -35.49
C VAL A 555 -18.25 -0.51 -34.53
N PHE A 556 -19.47 -0.94 -34.22
CA PHE A 556 -19.68 -2.14 -33.40
C PHE A 556 -19.08 -3.39 -34.06
N ALA A 557 -19.21 -3.50 -35.39
CA ALA A 557 -18.64 -4.59 -36.17
C ALA A 557 -17.12 -4.66 -36.06
N LYS A 558 -16.43 -3.52 -36.20
CA LYS A 558 -14.97 -3.43 -36.08
C LYS A 558 -14.47 -3.87 -34.71
N ARG A 559 -15.27 -3.69 -33.66
CA ARG A 559 -14.94 -4.05 -32.26
C ARG A 559 -15.30 -5.49 -31.89
N THR A 560 -15.75 -6.31 -32.85
CA THR A 560 -15.97 -7.74 -32.62
C THR A 560 -14.67 -8.53 -32.44
N ALA A 561 -13.58 -8.08 -33.06
CA ALA A 561 -12.26 -8.72 -32.98
C ALA A 561 -11.44 -8.17 -31.79
N PRO A 562 -11.07 -8.99 -30.80
CA PRO A 562 -10.20 -8.55 -29.70
C PRO A 562 -8.77 -8.28 -30.20
N LEU A 563 -8.08 -7.28 -29.64
CA LEU A 563 -6.66 -7.00 -29.94
C LEU A 563 -5.70 -8.02 -29.28
N SER A 564 -6.12 -8.65 -28.18
CA SER A 564 -5.39 -9.71 -27.47
C SER A 564 -6.37 -10.79 -26.99
N CYS A 565 -6.02 -12.07 -27.15
CA CYS A 565 -6.85 -13.18 -26.70
C CYS A 565 -5.98 -14.31 -26.13
N SER A 566 -6.28 -14.76 -24.91
CA SER A 566 -5.75 -16.01 -24.36
C SER A 566 -6.73 -17.15 -24.70
N GLY A 567 -6.38 -18.00 -25.66
CA GLY A 567 -7.23 -19.08 -26.17
C GLY A 567 -7.74 -18.81 -27.60
N SER A 568 -8.76 -19.53 -28.05
CA SER A 568 -9.30 -19.41 -29.42
C SER A 568 -9.97 -18.04 -29.64
N ARG A 569 -9.34 -17.19 -30.46
CA ARG A 569 -9.84 -15.86 -30.86
C ARG A 569 -11.15 -16.00 -31.64
N VAL A 570 -11.26 -17.04 -32.47
CA VAL A 570 -12.50 -17.40 -33.17
C VAL A 570 -13.68 -17.62 -32.23
N SER A 571 -13.48 -18.23 -31.05
CA SER A 571 -14.59 -18.49 -30.12
C SER A 571 -15.15 -17.20 -29.50
N VAL A 572 -14.27 -16.25 -29.14
CA VAL A 572 -14.65 -14.92 -28.61
C VAL A 572 -15.34 -14.08 -29.68
N VAL A 573 -14.79 -14.06 -30.90
CA VAL A 573 -15.39 -13.35 -32.04
C VAL A 573 -16.78 -13.90 -32.36
N GLN A 574 -16.95 -15.23 -32.39
CA GLN A 574 -18.23 -15.85 -32.72
C GLN A 574 -19.34 -15.41 -31.74
N GLN A 575 -19.05 -15.36 -30.44
CA GLN A 575 -20.01 -14.90 -29.44
C GLN A 575 -20.44 -13.44 -29.66
N ARG A 576 -19.49 -12.55 -30.00
CA ARG A 576 -19.76 -11.12 -30.30
C ARG A 576 -20.56 -10.93 -31.59
N VAL A 577 -20.25 -11.72 -32.63
CA VAL A 577 -20.99 -11.70 -33.90
C VAL A 577 -22.41 -12.24 -33.70
N ASP A 578 -22.58 -13.29 -32.91
CA ASP A 578 -23.91 -13.82 -32.59
C ASP A 578 -24.75 -12.79 -31.80
N ALA A 579 -24.12 -11.96 -30.97
CA ALA A 579 -24.78 -10.85 -30.28
C ALA A 579 -25.27 -9.78 -31.27
N ILE A 580 -24.45 -9.37 -32.25
CA ILE A 580 -24.88 -8.43 -33.32
C ILE A 580 -25.98 -9.05 -34.17
N LYS A 581 -25.90 -10.35 -34.50
CA LYS A 581 -26.90 -11.03 -35.33
C LYS A 581 -28.31 -10.99 -34.74
N ARG A 582 -28.46 -10.91 -33.40
CA ARG A 582 -29.77 -10.74 -32.76
C ARG A 582 -30.46 -9.43 -33.13
N LEU A 583 -29.71 -8.41 -33.57
CA LEU A 583 -30.28 -7.15 -34.05
C LEU A 583 -30.99 -7.25 -35.40
N VAL A 584 -30.84 -8.35 -36.14
CA VAL A 584 -31.61 -8.60 -37.36
C VAL A 584 -33.11 -8.68 -37.07
N GLU A 585 -33.49 -9.06 -35.84
CA GLU A 585 -34.88 -9.13 -35.37
C GLU A 585 -35.31 -7.85 -34.63
N HIS A 586 -34.53 -6.76 -34.73
CA HIS A 586 -34.83 -5.52 -34.03
C HIS A 586 -36.13 -4.87 -34.52
N LYS A 587 -36.83 -4.15 -33.63
CA LYS A 587 -38.13 -3.52 -33.94
C LYS A 587 -38.02 -2.40 -34.98
N SER A 588 -36.87 -1.72 -35.02
CA SER A 588 -36.59 -0.69 -36.03
C SER A 588 -36.15 -1.34 -37.35
N PRO A 589 -36.85 -1.09 -38.47
CA PRO A 589 -36.53 -1.70 -39.76
C PRO A 589 -35.16 -1.26 -40.31
N GLU A 590 -34.73 -0.04 -39.99
CA GLU A 590 -33.41 0.49 -40.40
C GLU A 590 -32.27 -0.24 -39.69
N ILE A 591 -32.41 -0.44 -38.37
CA ILE A 591 -31.44 -1.21 -37.57
C ILE A 591 -31.39 -2.67 -38.03
N ALA A 592 -32.55 -3.29 -38.24
CA ALA A 592 -32.63 -4.68 -38.69
C ALA A 592 -31.96 -4.90 -40.06
N ALA A 593 -32.18 -3.97 -41.01
CA ALA A 593 -31.56 -4.03 -42.33
C ALA A 593 -30.04 -3.86 -42.25
N ALA A 594 -29.55 -2.84 -41.54
CA ALA A 594 -28.12 -2.60 -41.37
C ALA A 594 -27.40 -3.74 -40.62
N ALA A 595 -28.02 -4.28 -39.56
CA ALA A 595 -27.49 -5.44 -38.84
C ALA A 595 -27.40 -6.69 -39.71
N GLY A 596 -28.33 -6.87 -40.66
CA GLY A 596 -28.29 -7.94 -41.64
C GLY A 596 -27.05 -7.88 -42.52
N LEU A 597 -26.77 -6.70 -43.10
CA LEU A 597 -25.59 -6.47 -43.94
C LEU A 597 -24.29 -6.70 -43.16
N VAL A 598 -24.16 -6.07 -41.99
CA VAL A 598 -22.98 -6.19 -41.12
C VAL A 598 -22.77 -7.64 -40.66
N SER A 599 -23.84 -8.36 -40.31
CA SER A 599 -23.74 -9.76 -39.91
C SER A 599 -23.26 -10.67 -41.04
N GLU A 600 -23.64 -10.41 -42.29
CA GLU A 600 -23.16 -11.19 -43.43
C GLU A 600 -21.65 -11.01 -43.66
N GLU A 601 -21.16 -9.78 -43.53
CA GLU A 601 -19.74 -9.47 -43.65
C GLU A 601 -18.92 -10.12 -42.54
N LEU A 602 -19.37 -10.01 -41.29
CA LEU A 602 -18.72 -10.62 -40.12
C LEU A 602 -18.65 -12.16 -40.22
N VAL A 603 -19.70 -12.80 -40.75
CA VAL A 603 -19.70 -14.26 -40.97
C VAL A 603 -18.70 -14.67 -42.06
N LYS A 604 -18.54 -13.88 -43.13
CA LYS A 604 -17.50 -14.11 -44.15
C LYS A 604 -16.11 -13.96 -43.54
N TRP A 605 -15.92 -12.93 -42.71
CA TRP A 605 -14.66 -12.68 -42.01
C TRP A 605 -14.27 -13.82 -41.05
N ILE A 606 -15.19 -14.31 -40.21
CA ILE A 606 -14.95 -15.46 -39.31
C ILE A 606 -14.50 -16.71 -40.09
N LYS A 607 -15.11 -16.99 -41.25
CA LYS A 607 -14.72 -18.15 -42.07
C LYS A 607 -13.28 -18.03 -42.57
N HIS A 608 -12.85 -16.81 -42.92
CA HIS A 608 -11.48 -16.55 -43.33
C HIS A 608 -10.50 -16.69 -42.16
N GLU A 609 -10.84 -16.13 -41.00
CA GLU A 609 -10.01 -16.21 -39.78
C GLU A 609 -9.84 -17.66 -39.29
N LYS A 610 -10.89 -18.49 -39.34
CA LYS A 610 -10.82 -19.94 -39.02
C LYS A 610 -9.81 -20.68 -39.89
N LEU A 611 -9.78 -20.37 -41.18
CA LEU A 611 -8.81 -20.97 -42.11
C LEU A 611 -7.39 -20.50 -41.84
N TYR A 612 -7.23 -19.23 -41.44
CA TYR A 612 -5.94 -18.66 -41.09
C TYR A 612 -5.38 -19.24 -39.78
N GLU A 613 -6.18 -19.31 -38.70
CA GLU A 613 -5.80 -19.96 -37.43
C GLU A 613 -5.37 -21.43 -37.67
N GLN A 614 -6.16 -22.19 -38.43
CA GLN A 614 -5.83 -23.58 -38.74
C GLN A 614 -4.49 -23.71 -39.48
N GLN A 615 -4.20 -22.81 -40.42
CA GLN A 615 -2.92 -22.81 -41.15
C GLN A 615 -1.74 -22.39 -40.29
N GLU A 616 -1.92 -21.44 -39.36
CA GLU A 616 -0.86 -21.03 -38.43
C GLU A 616 -0.58 -22.10 -37.37
N ASP A 617 -1.62 -22.77 -36.84
CA ASP A 617 -1.48 -23.90 -35.94
C ASP A 617 -0.75 -25.07 -36.63
N GLU A 618 -1.14 -25.42 -37.87
CA GLU A 618 -0.46 -26.42 -38.69
C GLU A 618 1.02 -26.07 -38.94
N LYS A 619 1.38 -24.79 -39.10
CA LYS A 619 2.78 -24.34 -39.26
C LYS A 619 3.56 -24.34 -37.95
N ARG A 620 2.93 -24.00 -36.82
CA ARG A 620 3.56 -23.98 -35.48
C ARG A 620 3.83 -25.39 -34.97
N GLU A 621 2.91 -26.32 -35.18
CA GLU A 621 3.10 -27.74 -34.82
C GLU A 621 4.20 -28.43 -35.66
N GLN A 622 4.57 -27.86 -36.81
CA GLN A 622 5.61 -28.38 -37.70
C GLN A 622 7.01 -27.77 -37.49
N ARG A 623 7.19 -26.86 -36.51
CA ARG A 623 8.50 -26.29 -36.17
C ARG A 623 8.94 -26.72 -34.77
N PHE A 624 10.01 -27.52 -34.72
CA PHE A 624 10.75 -27.84 -33.50
C PHE A 624 11.70 -26.68 -33.18
N GLU A 625 11.25 -25.69 -32.41
CA GLU A 625 12.14 -24.79 -31.65
C GLU A 625 11.65 -24.63 -30.21
#